data_AF-A0A938W2Q9-F1
#
_entry.id   AF-A0A938W2Q9-F1
#
_cell.length_a   1.000
_cell.length_b   1.000
_cell.length_c   1.000
_cell.angle_alpha   90.00
_cell.angle_beta   90.00
_cell.angle_gamma   90.00
#
_symmetry.space_group_name_H-M   'P 1'
#
loop_
_entity.id
_entity.type
_entity.pdbx_description
1 polymer ?
#
loop_
_entity_poly.entity_id
_entity_poly.type
_entity_poly.pdbx_seq_one_letter_code
_entity_poly.pdbx_strand_id
1 'polypeptide(L)' 'MKLGANSVLFGGHSLEIAFKYIALAGYDGIELSA' A
#
# COMPACT_ATOMS: atom_id res chain seq x y z
N MET A 1 11.91 -9.91 -9.00
CA MET A 1 10.45 -9.79 -9.20
C MET A 1 9.99 -8.64 -8.31
N LYS A 2 9.13 -7.73 -8.79
CA LYS A 2 8.60 -6.63 -7.97
C LYS A 2 7.22 -7.00 -7.43
N LEU A 3 6.96 -6.71 -6.16
CA LEU A 3 5.71 -7.01 -5.47
C LEU A 3 5.04 -5.70 -5.05
N GLY A 4 3.78 -5.53 -5.43
CA GLY A 4 2.93 -4.41 -5.00
C GLY A 4 1.73 -4.90 -4.20
N ALA A 5 1.10 -3.99 -3.47
CA ALA A 5 -0.18 -4.25 -2.81
C ALA A 5 -1.19 -3.15 -3.16
N ASN A 6 -2.48 -3.49 -3.06
CA ASN A 6 -3.56 -2.61 -3.51
C ASN A 6 -4.08 -1.73 -2.35
N SER A 7 -4.34 -0.45 -2.63
CA SER A 7 -4.88 0.50 -1.64
C SER A 7 -6.26 0.13 -1.06
N VAL A 8 -7.05 -0.75 -1.70
CA VAL A 8 -8.27 -1.34 -1.15
C VAL A 8 -8.03 -2.00 0.21
N LEU A 9 -6.85 -2.57 0.43
CA LEU A 9 -6.48 -3.18 1.72
C LEU A 9 -6.43 -2.18 2.88
N PHE A 10 -6.38 -0.88 2.57
CA PHE A 10 -6.28 0.23 3.53
C PHE A 10 -7.56 1.10 3.55
N GLY A 11 -8.71 0.57 3.12
CA GLY A 11 -9.99 1.28 3.20
C GLY A 11 -10.27 1.81 4.61
N GLY A 12 -10.65 3.09 4.71
CA GLY A 12 -10.86 3.77 5.99
C GLY A 12 -9.60 4.32 6.67
N HIS A 13 -8.43 4.14 6.06
CA HIS A 13 -7.17 4.75 6.51
C HIS A 13 -6.66 5.80 5.52
N SER A 14 -5.83 6.73 5.99
CA SER A 14 -5.16 7.70 5.14
C SER A 14 -4.09 7.04 4.26
N LEU A 15 -3.80 7.62 3.09
CA LEU A 15 -2.74 7.14 2.21
C LEU A 15 -1.36 7.09 2.88
N GLU A 16 -1.09 7.99 3.83
CA GLU A 16 0.13 7.95 4.65
C GLU A 16 0.30 6.61 5.37
N ILE A 17 -0.78 6.10 5.97
CA ILE A 17 -0.78 4.79 6.64
C ILE A 17 -0.52 3.68 5.63
N ALA A 18 -1.19 3.73 4.47
CA ALA A 18 -0.98 2.74 3.42
C ALA A 18 0.49 2.69 2.97
N PHE A 19 1.09 3.82 2.62
CA PHE A 19 2.50 3.88 2.20
C PHE A 19 3.46 3.39 3.30
N LYS A 20 3.24 3.82 4.55
CA LYS A 20 4.09 3.44 5.69
C LYS A 20 4.14 1.94 5.87
N TYR A 21 2.98 1.26 5.87
CA TYR A 21 2.91 -0.18 6.13
C TYR A 21 3.30 -1.02 4.91
N ILE A 22 3.03 -0.57 3.68
CA ILE A 22 3.54 -1.19 2.43
C ILE A 22 5.07 -1.26 2.45
N ALA A 23 5.73 -0.13 2.75
CA ALA A 23 7.18 -0.06 2.83
C ALA A 23 7.73 -0.94 3.97
N LEU A 24 7.09 -0.91 5.15
CA LEU A 24 7.49 -1.72 6.29
C LEU A 24 7.37 -3.23 6.01
N ALA A 25 6.36 -3.64 5.23
CA ALA A 25 6.14 -5.02 4.83
C ALA A 25 7.06 -5.47 3.67
N GLY A 26 7.92 -4.59 3.14
CA GLY A 26 8.90 -4.92 2.11
C GLY A 26 8.34 -4.99 0.69
N TYR A 27 7.16 -4.39 0.45
CA TYR A 27 6.62 -4.25 -0.90
C TYR A 27 7.34 -3.11 -1.65
N ASP A 28 7.51 -3.28 -2.96
CA ASP A 28 8.15 -2.31 -3.85
C ASP A 28 7.26 -1.09 -4.14
N GLY A 29 5.95 -1.20 -3.91
CA GLY A 29 5.01 -0.12 -4.18
C GLY A 29 3.56 -0.46 -3.84
N ILE A 30 2.68 0.51 -4.12
CA ILE A 30 1.24 0.40 -3.91
C ILE A 30 0.51 0.88 -5.17
N GLU A 31 -0.57 0.17 -5.51
CA GLU A 31 -1.50 0.60 -6.57
C GLU A 31 -2.71 1.30 -5.96
N LEU A 32 -2.96 2.52 -6.44
CA LEU A 32 -4.11 3.32 -6.02
C LEU A 32 -5.37 2.83 -6.74
N SER A 33 -6.45 2.66 -5.99
CA SER A 33 -7.75 2.19 -6.46
C SER A 33 -8.83 3.20 -6.08
N ALA A 34 -9.79 3.37 -6.99
CA ALA A 34 -10.90 4.31 -6.86
C ALA A 34 -12.03 3.76 -5.99
#